data_AF-D6BSF4-F1
#
_entry.id   AF-D6BSF4-F1
#
_cell.length_a   1.000
_cell.length_b   1.000
_cell.length_c   1.000
_cell.angle_alpha   90.00
_cell.angle_beta   90.00
_cell.angle_gamma   90.00
#
_symmetry.space_group_name_H-M   'P 1'
#
loop_
_entity.id
_entity.type
_entity.pdbx_description
1 polymer ?
#
loop_
_entity_poly.entity_id
_entity_poly.type
_entity_poly.pdbx_seq_one_letter_code
_entity_poly.pdbx_strand_id
1 'polypeptide(L)' 'WTKPICIGRHAFGDQYRATDAVIKGAGKLKLVFVPEGKDETTELEVYNFTGAGGVALSMYNTDE' A
#
# COMPACT_ATOMS: atom_id res chain seq x y z
N TRP A 1 -12.47 -34.22 0.30
CA TRP A 1 -12.62 -33.82 1.72
C TRP A 1 -13.73 -34.62 2.37
N THR A 2 -13.38 -35.59 3.21
CA THR A 2 -14.35 -36.39 4.01
C THR A 2 -14.51 -35.84 5.43
N LYS A 3 -13.75 -34.80 5.79
CA LYS A 3 -13.82 -34.03 7.05
C LYS A 3 -13.78 -32.53 6.72
N PRO A 4 -14.36 -31.66 7.57
CA PRO A 4 -14.41 -30.22 7.32
C PRO A 4 -13.02 -29.57 7.39
N ILE A 5 -12.90 -28.43 6.74
CA ILE A 5 -11.77 -27.50 6.82
C ILE A 5 -12.32 -26.16 7.27
N CYS A 6 -11.71 -25.58 8.30
CA CYS A 6 -12.03 -24.24 8.79
C CYS A 6 -10.96 -23.26 8.30
N ILE A 7 -11.39 -22.09 7.83
CA ILE A 7 -10.50 -20.99 7.43
C ILE A 7 -10.71 -19.84 8.40
N GLY A 8 -9.64 -19.47 9.10
CA GLY A 8 -9.55 -18.18 9.78
C GLY A 8 -9.04 -17.15 8.79
N ARG A 9 -9.90 -16.21 8.38
CA ARG A 9 -9.50 -15.10 7.50
C ARG A 9 -9.20 -13.86 8.33
N HIS A 10 -8.04 -13.26 8.10
CA HIS A 10 -7.77 -11.90 8.55
C HIS A 10 -8.64 -10.91 7.74
N ALA A 11 -9.61 -10.29 8.40
CA ALA A 11 -10.65 -9.47 7.76
C ALA A 11 -10.43 -7.96 7.99
N PHE A 12 -9.18 -7.52 8.05
CA PHE A 12 -8.81 -6.12 8.27
C PHE A 12 -7.57 -5.74 7.44
N GLY A 13 -7.51 -4.47 7.04
CA GLY A 13 -6.38 -3.91 6.30
C GLY A 13 -6.19 -4.51 4.91
N ASP A 14 -4.92 -4.62 4.52
CA ASP A 14 -4.43 -5.17 3.26
C ASP A 14 -5.15 -4.55 2.04
N GLN A 15 -5.31 -5.31 0.96
CA GLN A 15 -6.01 -4.84 -0.23
C GLN A 15 -7.47 -4.43 0.01
N TYR A 16 -8.08 -4.84 1.13
CA TYR A 16 -9.49 -4.56 1.42
C TYR A 16 -9.71 -3.14 1.98
N ARG A 17 -8.64 -2.45 2.37
CA ARG A 17 -8.63 -1.04 2.78
C ARG A 17 -7.48 -0.26 2.12
N ALA A 18 -7.03 -0.73 0.98
CA ALA A 18 -5.98 -0.06 0.22
C ALA A 18 -6.50 1.23 -0.44
N THR A 19 -5.57 2.10 -0.79
CA THR A 19 -5.81 3.24 -1.67
C THR A 19 -5.09 2.98 -2.98
N ASP A 20 -5.79 3.13 -4.10
CA ASP A 20 -5.24 2.95 -5.44
C ASP A 20 -5.41 4.20 -6.31
N ALA A 21 -4.54 4.32 -7.31
CA ALA A 21 -4.56 5.43 -8.24
C ALA A 21 -4.07 5.01 -9.63
N VAL A 22 -4.69 5.58 -10.66
CA VAL A 22 -4.14 5.59 -12.02
C VAL A 22 -3.15 6.73 -12.13
N ILE A 23 -1.89 6.41 -12.41
CA ILE A 23 -0.83 7.39 -12.63
C ILE A 23 -0.80 7.74 -14.11
N LYS A 24 -0.85 9.04 -14.42
CA LYS A 24 -0.83 9.55 -15.79
C LYS A 24 0.50 10.25 -16.07
N GLY A 25 1.30 9.68 -16.98
CA GLY A 25 2.60 10.22 -17.37
C GLY A 25 3.76 9.82 -16.48
N ALA A 26 4.92 10.41 -16.78
CA ALA A 26 6.18 10.16 -16.09
C ALA A 26 6.26 10.90 -14.75
N GLY A 27 6.91 10.31 -13.76
CA GLY A 27 7.10 10.88 -12.43
C GLY A 27 7.56 9.86 -11.39
N LYS A 28 8.09 10.37 -10.28
CA LYS A 28 8.51 9.54 -9.14
C LYS A 28 7.35 9.34 -8.18
N LEU A 29 6.99 8.09 -7.94
CA LEU A 29 6.11 7.68 -6.86
C LEU A 29 6.93 7.43 -5.60
N LYS A 30 6.53 8.07 -4.51
CA LYS A 30 7.13 7.90 -3.18
C LYS A 30 6.07 7.48 -2.17
N LEU A 31 6.48 6.69 -1.18
CA LEU A 31 5.74 6.45 0.04
C LEU A 31 6.36 7.34 1.13
N VAL A 32 5.53 8.15 1.77
CA VAL A 32 5.96 9.14 2.77
C VAL A 32 5.25 8.85 4.07
N PHE A 33 6.02 8.67 5.14
CA PHE A 33 5.50 8.54 6.51
C PHE A 33 5.93 9.74 7.34
N VAL A 34 4.94 10.49 7.82
CA VAL A 34 5.13 11.67 8.66
C VAL A 34 4.74 11.28 10.08
N PRO A 35 5.71 11.05 11.00
CA PRO A 35 5.39 10.74 12.37
C PRO A 35 4.80 11.95 13.09
N GLU A 36 3.83 11.71 13.97
CA GLU A 36 3.32 12.75 14.85
C GLU A 36 4.35 13.09 15.95
N GLY A 37 4.57 14.38 16.19
CA GLY A 37 5.46 14.87 17.26
C GLY A 37 6.95 14.59 17.06
N LYS A 38 7.38 14.18 15.87
CA LYS A 38 8.79 14.03 15.48
C LYS A 38 9.04 14.74 14.17
N ASP A 39 10.22 15.32 14.02
CA ASP A 39 10.57 16.09 12.82
C ASP A 39 11.08 15.22 11.65
N GLU A 40 11.43 13.96 11.92
CA GLU A 40 12.04 13.09 10.91
C GLU A 40 10.98 12.34 10.10
N THR A 41 10.72 12.84 8.88
CA THR A 41 9.89 12.16 7.87
C THR A 41 10.68 11.05 7.20
N THR A 42 10.04 9.88 7.00
CA THR A 42 10.60 8.81 6.18
C THR A 42 10.05 8.91 4.75
N GLU A 43 10.92 9.01 3.76
CA GLU A 43 10.56 8.95 2.34
C GLU A 43 11.20 7.73 1.68
N LEU A 44 10.37 6.93 1.00
CA LEU A 44 10.82 5.77 0.23
C LEU A 44 10.42 5.97 -1.23
N GLU A 45 11.38 5.93 -2.15
CA GLU A 45 11.06 5.88 -3.58
C GLU A 45 10.50 4.49 -3.90
N VAL A 46 9.25 4.45 -4.38
CA VAL A 46 8.57 3.21 -4.75
C VAL A 46 8.93 2.86 -6.19
N TYR A 47 8.76 3.83 -7.09
CA TYR A 47 9.02 3.62 -8.52
C TYR A 47 9.17 4.95 -9.25
N ASN A 48 9.93 4.95 -10.34
CA ASN A 48 10.02 6.08 -11.27
C ASN A 48 9.32 5.72 -12.59
N PHE A 49 8.13 6.27 -12.81
CA PHE A 49 7.41 6.13 -14.07
C PHE A 49 8.12 6.95 -15.15
N THR A 50 8.51 6.31 -16.26
CA THR A 50 9.19 6.98 -17.38
C THR A 50 8.33 7.12 -18.63
N GLY A 51 7.18 6.43 -18.69
CA GLY A 51 6.31 6.34 -19.87
C GLY A 51 4.95 7.02 -19.67
N ALA A 52 3.95 6.48 -20.37
CA ALA A 52 2.59 7.05 -20.40
C ALA A 52 1.84 7.00 -19.05
N GLY A 53 2.37 6.30 -18.06
CA GLY A 53 1.78 6.14 -16.73
C GLY A 53 1.67 4.69 -16.30
N GLY A 54 0.74 4.40 -15.40
CA GLY A 54 0.49 3.07 -14.84
C GLY A 54 -0.55 3.11 -13.73
N VAL A 55 -0.45 2.17 -12.79
CA VAL A 55 -1.29 2.14 -11.58
C VAL A 55 -0.41 1.97 -10.36
N ALA A 56 -0.88 2.48 -9.23
CA ALA A 56 -0.23 2.33 -7.93
C ALA A 56 -1.27 1.95 -6.89
N LEU A 57 -0.84 1.14 -5.91
CA LEU A 57 -1.65 0.72 -4.78
C LEU A 57 -0.81 0.78 -3.52
N SER A 58 -1.40 1.32 -2.45
CA SER A 58 -0.81 1.33 -1.11
C SER A 58 -1.75 0.63 -0.14
N MET A 59 -1.21 -0.29 0.65
CA MET A 59 -1.93 -1.06 1.65
C MET A 59 -1.30 -0.90 3.02
N TYR A 60 -2.06 -1.19 4.08
CA TYR A 60 -1.59 -1.11 5.46
C TYR A 60 -2.25 -2.18 6.33
N ASN A 61 -1.63 -2.44 7.47
CA ASN A 61 -2.22 -3.20 8.56
C ASN A 61 -1.72 -2.64 9.90
N THR A 62 -2.23 -3.16 11.02
CA THR A 62 -1.91 -2.69 12.38
C THR A 62 -1.53 -3.86 13.28
N ASP A 63 -0.78 -3.57 14.34
CA ASP A 63 -0.36 -4.58 15.33
C ASP A 63 -1.49 -5.00 16.29
N GLU A 64 -2.53 -4.17 16.43
CA GLU A 64 -3.72 -4.41 17.27
C GLU A 64 -4.62 -5.56 16.76
#